data_AF-A0A2D7KT08-F1
#
_entry.id   AF-A0A2D7KT08-F1
#
_cell.length_a   1.000
_cell.length_b   1.000
_cell.length_c   1.000
_cell.angle_alpha   90.00
_cell.angle_beta   90.00
_cell.angle_gamma   90.00
#
_symmetry.space_group_name_H-M   'P 1'
#
loop_
_entity.id
_entity.type
_entity.pdbx_description
1 polymer ?
#
loop_
_entity_poly.entity_id
_entity_poly.type
_entity_poly.pdbx_seq_one_letter_code
_entity_poly.pdbx_strand_id
1 'polypeptide(L)'
;MRKHPYQKLLDRKRTWSPVQTTAGELKHGAEETIYRALALRHLELPVGEFIEDALSEVPELSRDLLRSNVKDEENHDLALGYVAKALGVDPKSEAEALRLRAAWEAHPDHTICKALVAERAIFFVLLPFFRFSGDAGLRTVSADISRDEQIHVAANSLVCHELGFSPSQSLDKLRKATINWVLEPLGINTTDKYLDKKFWLDTSDRLMYEGKAPELSATKASRMPAFFEHNNVNLPQYA
;
A
#
# COMPACT_ATOMS: atom_id res chain seq x y z
N MET A 1 -22.68 12.16 22.94
CA MET A 1 -22.44 12.87 21.65
C MET A 1 -21.98 11.88 20.59
N ARG A 2 -22.40 12.03 19.34
CA ARG A 2 -21.93 11.21 18.21
C ARG A 2 -20.52 11.67 17.82
N LYS A 3 -19.53 10.78 17.87
CA LYS A 3 -18.14 11.09 17.46
C LYS A 3 -18.07 11.50 15.97
N HIS A 4 -17.19 12.45 15.66
CA HIS A 4 -16.86 12.85 14.28
C HIS A 4 -16.24 11.67 13.50
N PRO A 5 -16.44 11.54 12.17
CA PRO A 5 -15.81 10.49 11.37
C PRO A 5 -14.29 10.35 11.57
N TYR A 6 -13.54 11.47 11.56
CA TYR A 6 -12.09 11.45 11.83
C TYR A 6 -11.74 10.84 13.19
N GLN A 7 -12.44 11.24 14.26
CA GLN A 7 -12.22 10.65 15.58
C GLN A 7 -12.51 9.15 15.60
N LYS A 8 -13.57 8.70 14.91
CA LYS A 8 -13.89 7.26 14.83
C LYS A 8 -12.80 6.46 14.09
N LEU A 9 -12.18 7.05 13.08
CA LEU A 9 -11.07 6.44 12.36
C LEU A 9 -9.82 6.38 13.23
N LEU A 10 -9.50 7.47 13.93
CA LEU A 10 -8.39 7.53 14.87
C LEU A 10 -8.53 6.48 15.99
N ASP A 11 -9.72 6.34 16.56
CA ASP A 11 -10.01 5.35 17.61
C ASP A 11 -9.86 3.88 17.15
N ARG A 12 -9.84 3.63 15.82
CA ARG A 12 -9.67 2.28 15.25
C ARG A 12 -8.21 1.90 15.03
N LYS A 13 -7.28 2.87 15.08
CA LYS A 13 -5.86 2.62 14.88
C LYS A 13 -5.34 1.65 15.93
N ARG A 14 -4.41 0.80 15.53
CA ARG A 14 -3.75 -0.17 16.41
C ARG A 14 -2.26 -0.02 16.28
N THR A 15 -1.57 -0.04 17.40
CA THR A 15 -0.11 -0.06 17.41
C THR A 15 0.40 -1.44 17.04
N TRP A 16 1.42 -1.47 16.20
CA TRP A 16 2.23 -2.65 15.91
C TRP A 16 3.68 -2.19 15.73
N SER A 17 4.62 -3.14 15.75
CA SER A 17 6.04 -2.84 15.56
C SER A 17 6.58 -3.67 14.41
N PRO A 18 7.29 -3.06 13.44
CA PRO A 18 7.99 -3.79 12.40
C PRO A 18 8.99 -4.80 13.00
N VAL A 19 8.96 -6.03 12.50
CA VAL A 19 9.87 -7.10 12.90
C VAL A 19 10.68 -7.54 11.69
N GLN A 20 11.99 -7.69 11.86
CA GLN A 20 12.85 -8.21 10.80
C GLN A 20 12.45 -9.65 10.49
N THR A 21 12.08 -9.89 9.23
CA THR A 21 11.72 -11.23 8.74
C THR A 21 12.93 -11.92 8.11
N THR A 22 12.79 -13.22 7.86
CA THR A 22 13.73 -14.02 7.05
C THR A 22 13.08 -14.34 5.70
N ALA A 23 13.89 -14.41 4.64
CA ALA A 23 13.41 -14.79 3.31
C ALA A 23 12.81 -16.21 3.31
N GLY A 24 11.63 -16.34 2.71
CA GLY A 24 11.02 -17.61 2.36
C GLY A 24 10.84 -17.78 0.86
N GLU A 25 10.07 -18.79 0.47
CA GLU A 25 9.76 -19.04 -0.94
C GLU A 25 8.66 -18.09 -1.43
N LEU A 26 8.94 -17.45 -2.56
CA LEU A 26 7.97 -16.68 -3.33
C LEU A 26 7.18 -17.63 -4.24
N LYS A 27 5.98 -17.22 -4.63
CA LYS A 27 5.21 -17.97 -5.63
C LYS A 27 5.94 -17.95 -6.98
N HIS A 28 6.15 -19.13 -7.54
CA HIS A 28 6.77 -19.28 -8.87
C HIS A 28 6.00 -18.50 -9.94
N GLY A 29 6.70 -17.64 -10.68
CA GLY A 29 6.16 -16.75 -11.71
C GLY A 29 5.76 -15.36 -11.19
N ALA A 30 5.88 -15.09 -9.89
CA ALA A 30 5.58 -13.78 -9.29
C ALA A 30 6.85 -13.00 -8.89
N GLU A 31 8.03 -13.62 -8.93
CA GLU A 31 9.26 -13.13 -8.30
C GLU A 31 9.64 -11.73 -8.79
N GLU A 32 9.69 -11.53 -10.12
CA GLU A 32 10.03 -10.23 -10.69
C GLU A 32 9.01 -9.15 -10.32
N THR A 33 7.70 -9.47 -10.38
CA THR A 33 6.64 -8.56 -9.94
C THR A 33 6.75 -8.22 -8.45
N ILE A 34 7.17 -9.17 -7.61
CA ILE A 34 7.42 -8.93 -6.18
C ILE A 34 8.59 -7.95 -6.00
N TYR A 35 9.70 -8.12 -6.71
CA TYR A 35 10.83 -7.18 -6.62
C TYR A 35 10.44 -5.77 -7.10
N ARG A 36 9.67 -5.65 -8.19
CA ARG A 36 9.16 -4.34 -8.65
C ARG A 36 8.17 -3.72 -7.65
N ALA A 37 7.25 -4.51 -7.11
CA ALA A 37 6.31 -4.05 -6.10
C ALA A 37 7.03 -3.61 -4.80
N LEU A 38 8.03 -4.38 -4.36
CA LEU A 38 8.84 -4.06 -3.19
C LEU A 38 9.72 -2.83 -3.40
N ALA A 39 10.17 -2.57 -4.63
CA ALA A 39 10.87 -1.34 -4.98
C ALA A 39 9.99 -0.09 -4.81
N LEU A 40 8.66 -0.20 -4.90
CA LEU A 40 7.75 0.91 -4.61
C LEU A 40 7.65 1.27 -3.13
N ARG A 41 8.31 0.55 -2.20
CA ARG A 41 8.46 1.02 -0.81
C ARG A 41 9.09 2.41 -0.72
N HIS A 42 9.85 2.81 -1.74
CA HIS A 42 10.39 4.18 -1.84
C HIS A 42 9.29 5.26 -1.92
N LEU A 43 8.03 4.91 -2.14
CA LEU A 43 6.89 5.83 -2.08
C LEU A 43 6.30 6.02 -0.68
N GLU A 44 6.60 5.16 0.30
CA GLU A 44 6.00 5.22 1.65
C GLU A 44 6.28 6.59 2.31
N LEU A 45 7.55 6.99 2.42
CA LEU A 45 7.91 8.29 3.00
C LEU A 45 7.34 9.48 2.20
N PRO A 46 7.45 9.53 0.85
CA PRO A 46 6.77 10.55 0.06
C PRO A 46 5.25 10.64 0.28
N VAL A 47 4.54 9.52 0.50
CA VAL A 47 3.10 9.56 0.83
C VAL A 47 2.89 10.25 2.18
N GLY A 48 3.72 9.94 3.18
CA GLY A 48 3.73 10.66 4.46
C GLY A 48 4.01 12.15 4.29
N GLU A 49 4.99 12.53 3.47
CA GLU A 49 5.31 13.94 3.16
C GLU A 49 4.14 14.65 2.47
N PHE A 50 3.45 13.98 1.54
CA PHE A 50 2.25 14.54 0.89
C PHE A 50 1.14 14.85 1.90
N ILE A 51 0.96 13.99 2.90
CA ILE A 51 -0.01 14.21 3.96
C ILE A 51 0.42 15.37 4.85
N GLU A 52 1.70 15.42 5.27
CA GLU A 52 2.24 16.49 6.12
C GLU A 52 2.12 17.87 5.44
N ASP A 53 2.48 17.97 4.16
CA ASP A 53 2.36 19.20 3.35
C ASP A 53 0.92 19.72 3.28
N ALA A 54 -0.07 18.81 3.27
CA ALA A 54 -1.48 19.17 3.21
C ALA A 54 -2.04 19.69 4.55
N LEU A 55 -1.37 19.47 5.68
CA LEU A 55 -1.99 19.65 7.02
C LEU A 55 -2.50 21.07 7.29
N SER A 56 -1.89 22.08 6.68
CA SER A 56 -2.31 23.47 6.83
C SER A 56 -3.61 23.79 6.06
N GLU A 57 -3.90 23.03 5.00
CA GLU A 57 -5.00 23.25 4.05
C GLU A 57 -6.24 22.37 4.33
N VAL A 58 -6.07 21.31 5.13
CA VAL A 58 -7.13 20.34 5.47
C VAL A 58 -7.93 20.74 6.71
N PRO A 59 -9.15 20.17 6.91
CA PRO A 59 -9.96 20.42 8.10
C PRO A 59 -9.22 20.19 9.40
N GLU A 60 -9.33 21.10 10.36
CA GLU A 60 -8.61 21.00 11.64
C GLU A 60 -8.88 19.67 12.37
N LEU A 61 -10.12 19.18 12.31
CA LEU A 61 -10.53 17.91 12.93
C LEU A 61 -9.90 16.65 12.30
N SER A 62 -9.29 16.74 11.12
CA SER A 62 -8.60 15.61 10.49
C SER A 62 -7.11 15.54 10.85
N ARG A 63 -6.52 16.65 11.32
CA ARG A 63 -5.05 16.80 11.46
C ARG A 63 -4.42 15.76 12.37
N ASP A 64 -5.02 15.46 13.52
CA ASP A 64 -4.47 14.46 14.45
C ASP A 64 -4.46 13.05 13.82
N LEU A 65 -5.52 12.71 13.07
CA LEU A 65 -5.58 11.45 12.35
C LEU A 65 -4.52 11.40 11.24
N LEU A 66 -4.40 12.46 10.45
CA LEU A 66 -3.45 12.53 9.35
C LEU A 66 -1.99 12.48 9.85
N ARG A 67 -1.65 13.20 10.93
CA ARG A 67 -0.33 13.07 11.59
C ARG A 67 -0.06 11.64 12.07
N SER A 68 -1.09 10.98 12.59
CA SER A 68 -0.97 9.57 12.94
C SER A 68 -0.78 8.68 11.72
N ASN A 69 -1.29 9.04 10.54
CA ASN A 69 -1.05 8.28 9.30
C ASN A 69 0.38 8.47 8.80
N VAL A 70 0.93 9.70 8.86
CA VAL A 70 2.36 9.96 8.56
C VAL A 70 3.26 9.04 9.37
N LYS A 71 2.94 8.83 10.66
CA LYS A 71 3.71 7.92 11.52
C LYS A 71 3.58 6.45 11.12
N ASP A 72 2.45 6.04 10.55
CA ASP A 72 2.31 4.69 10.01
C ASP A 72 3.21 4.51 8.79
N GLU A 73 3.33 5.52 7.91
CA GLU A 73 4.20 5.44 6.72
C GLU A 73 5.67 5.23 7.08
N GLU A 74 6.14 5.83 8.18
CA GLU A 74 7.48 5.56 8.71
C GLU A 74 7.64 4.07 9.14
N ASN A 75 6.58 3.48 9.70
CA ASN A 75 6.57 2.07 10.08
C ASN A 75 6.46 1.17 8.85
N HIS A 76 5.70 1.58 7.83
CA HIS A 76 5.57 0.87 6.55
C HIS A 76 6.92 0.79 5.83
N ASP A 77 7.61 1.93 5.68
CA ASP A 77 8.94 2.02 5.10
C ASP A 77 9.92 1.09 5.81
N LEU A 78 9.94 1.13 7.15
CA LEU A 78 10.81 0.27 7.94
C LEU A 78 10.49 -1.23 7.74
N ALA A 79 9.21 -1.60 7.78
CA ALA A 79 8.78 -2.99 7.62
C ALA A 79 9.09 -3.54 6.22
N LEU A 80 8.79 -2.77 5.17
CA LEU A 80 9.13 -3.14 3.80
C LEU A 80 10.65 -3.12 3.56
N GLY A 81 11.37 -2.23 4.24
CA GLY A 81 12.84 -2.21 4.27
C GLY A 81 13.42 -3.49 4.86
N TYR A 82 12.83 -4.02 5.93
CA TYR A 82 13.23 -5.33 6.48
C TYR A 82 12.96 -6.48 5.52
N VAL A 83 11.83 -6.45 4.81
CA VAL A 83 11.54 -7.45 3.77
C VAL A 83 12.54 -7.35 2.62
N ALA A 84 12.85 -6.14 2.14
CA ALA A 84 13.84 -5.91 1.08
C ALA A 84 15.24 -6.37 1.50
N LYS A 85 15.61 -6.18 2.77
CA LYS A 85 16.85 -6.71 3.32
C LYS A 85 16.88 -8.24 3.35
N ALA A 86 15.73 -8.88 3.63
CA ALA A 86 15.63 -10.33 3.72
C ALA A 86 15.67 -10.99 2.34
N LEU A 87 14.82 -10.54 1.41
CA LEU A 87 14.69 -11.11 0.06
C LEU A 87 15.79 -10.63 -0.90
N GLY A 88 16.41 -9.48 -0.60
CA GLY A 88 17.25 -8.75 -1.55
C GLY A 88 16.42 -7.79 -2.41
N VAL A 89 17.12 -7.12 -3.33
CA VAL A 89 16.53 -6.13 -4.25
C VAL A 89 17.04 -6.38 -5.67
N ASP A 90 16.25 -5.96 -6.66
CA ASP A 90 16.70 -5.86 -8.05
C ASP A 90 17.16 -4.42 -8.35
N PRO A 91 18.46 -4.16 -8.61
CA PRO A 91 18.98 -2.81 -8.81
C PRO A 91 18.30 -2.03 -9.94
N LYS A 92 17.85 -2.72 -10.99
CA LYS A 92 17.12 -2.08 -12.09
C LYS A 92 15.75 -1.60 -11.61
N SER A 93 15.00 -2.46 -10.92
CA SER A 93 13.70 -2.12 -10.34
C SER A 93 13.81 -0.97 -9.33
N GLU A 94 14.84 -0.96 -8.49
CA GLU A 94 15.11 0.14 -7.55
C GLU A 94 15.30 1.48 -8.28
N ALA A 95 16.15 1.49 -9.33
CA ALA A 95 16.41 2.70 -10.10
C ALA A 95 15.15 3.20 -10.85
N GLU A 96 14.32 2.30 -11.35
CA GLU A 96 13.05 2.64 -12.00
C GLU A 96 12.00 3.15 -11.01
N ALA A 97 11.89 2.54 -9.83
CA ALA A 97 11.01 3.00 -8.75
C ALA A 97 11.37 4.41 -8.27
N LEU A 98 12.65 4.75 -8.16
CA LEU A 98 13.08 6.12 -7.82
C LEU A 98 12.68 7.15 -8.88
N ARG A 99 12.63 6.78 -10.16
CA ARG A 99 12.12 7.67 -11.22
C ARG A 99 10.61 7.85 -11.11
N LEU A 100 9.88 6.78 -10.80
CA LEU A 100 8.44 6.86 -10.54
C LEU A 100 8.17 7.76 -9.32
N ARG A 101 8.92 7.58 -8.23
CA ARG A 101 8.88 8.44 -7.04
C ARG A 101 9.02 9.91 -7.39
N ALA A 102 10.06 10.28 -8.15
CA ALA A 102 10.27 11.65 -8.58
C ALA A 102 9.09 12.18 -9.42
N ALA A 103 8.46 11.34 -10.25
CA ALA A 103 7.27 11.72 -11.02
C ALA A 103 6.05 11.97 -10.12
N TRP A 104 5.88 11.20 -9.03
CA TRP A 104 4.83 11.43 -8.03
C TRP A 104 5.07 12.71 -7.23
N GLU A 105 6.28 12.91 -6.75
CA GLU A 105 6.69 14.13 -6.02
C GLU A 105 6.41 15.38 -6.86
N ALA A 106 6.85 15.37 -8.13
CA ALA A 106 6.69 16.49 -9.04
C ALA A 106 5.27 16.68 -9.61
N HIS A 107 4.34 15.74 -9.38
CA HIS A 107 3.00 15.84 -9.95
C HIS A 107 2.23 17.02 -9.32
N PRO A 108 1.53 17.86 -10.14
CA PRO A 108 0.94 19.13 -9.68
C PRO A 108 -0.38 18.98 -8.91
N ASP A 109 -0.99 17.80 -8.89
CA ASP A 109 -2.19 17.57 -8.09
C ASP A 109 -1.91 17.82 -6.61
N HIS A 110 -2.94 18.30 -5.91
CA HIS A 110 -2.89 18.50 -4.47
C HIS A 110 -2.36 17.25 -3.77
N THR A 111 -1.46 17.44 -2.80
CA THR A 111 -0.72 16.37 -2.15
C THR A 111 -1.63 15.32 -1.49
N ILE A 112 -2.71 15.74 -0.83
CA ILE A 112 -3.73 14.80 -0.31
C ILE A 112 -4.41 13.92 -1.39
N CYS A 113 -4.57 14.43 -2.63
CA CYS A 113 -5.04 13.61 -3.75
C CYS A 113 -3.97 12.61 -4.19
N LYS A 114 -2.70 13.03 -4.21
CA LYS A 114 -1.57 12.14 -4.53
C LYS A 114 -1.51 10.97 -3.54
N ALA A 115 -1.58 11.25 -2.24
CA ALA A 115 -1.65 10.25 -1.18
C ALA A 115 -2.85 9.30 -1.39
N LEU A 116 -4.07 9.85 -1.55
CA LEU A 116 -5.27 9.04 -1.79
C LEU A 116 -5.14 8.10 -2.99
N VAL A 117 -4.59 8.57 -4.11
CA VAL A 117 -4.47 7.74 -5.32
C VAL A 117 -3.41 6.64 -5.15
N ALA A 118 -2.28 6.96 -4.51
CA ALA A 118 -1.23 5.98 -4.21
C ALA A 118 -1.76 4.86 -3.30
N GLU A 119 -2.30 5.20 -2.14
CA GLU A 119 -2.87 4.26 -1.16
C GLU A 119 -3.99 3.41 -1.78
N ARG A 120 -4.99 4.06 -2.37
CA ARG A 120 -6.21 3.40 -2.83
C ARG A 120 -6.01 2.49 -4.02
N ALA A 121 -5.11 2.83 -4.94
CA ALA A 121 -5.06 2.16 -6.24
C ALA A 121 -3.67 1.66 -6.65
N ILE A 122 -2.63 1.92 -5.85
CA ILE A 122 -1.35 1.23 -5.91
C ILE A 122 -1.23 0.30 -4.70
N PHE A 123 -1.15 0.82 -3.47
CA PHE A 123 -0.88 -0.02 -2.28
C PHE A 123 -1.98 -1.04 -1.99
N PHE A 124 -3.26 -0.69 -2.12
CA PHE A 124 -4.36 -1.67 -2.05
C PHE A 124 -4.37 -2.74 -3.14
N VAL A 125 -3.52 -2.62 -4.17
CA VAL A 125 -3.27 -3.68 -5.15
C VAL A 125 -2.04 -4.51 -4.73
N LEU A 126 -0.96 -3.84 -4.31
CA LEU A 126 0.30 -4.50 -3.96
C LEU A 126 0.20 -5.31 -2.66
N LEU A 127 -0.51 -4.81 -1.65
CA LEU A 127 -0.64 -5.51 -0.37
C LEU A 127 -1.35 -6.86 -0.51
N PRO A 128 -2.49 -6.97 -1.24
CA PRO A 128 -3.03 -8.27 -1.60
C PRO A 128 -2.09 -9.10 -2.48
N PHE A 129 -1.35 -8.50 -3.40
CA PHE A 129 -0.38 -9.25 -4.23
C PHE A 129 0.69 -9.91 -3.37
N PHE A 130 1.32 -9.16 -2.45
CA PHE A 130 2.24 -9.69 -1.44
C PHE A 130 1.61 -10.80 -0.61
N ARG A 131 0.34 -10.64 -0.26
CA ARG A 131 -0.38 -11.64 0.52
C ARG A 131 -0.62 -12.96 -0.23
N PHE A 132 -0.89 -12.91 -1.54
CA PHE A 132 -1.20 -14.11 -2.33
C PHE A 132 0.01 -14.75 -3.02
N SER A 133 1.06 -13.97 -3.25
CA SER A 133 2.22 -14.38 -4.04
C SER A 133 3.54 -14.30 -3.28
N GLY A 134 3.58 -13.57 -2.16
CA GLY A 134 4.78 -13.43 -1.33
C GLY A 134 5.00 -14.59 -0.35
N ASP A 135 6.15 -14.51 0.31
CA ASP A 135 6.54 -15.40 1.39
C ASP A 135 5.80 -15.08 2.70
N ALA A 136 6.15 -15.81 3.75
CA ALA A 136 5.67 -15.62 5.10
C ALA A 136 5.84 -14.17 5.60
N GLY A 137 6.98 -13.53 5.35
CA GLY A 137 7.28 -12.17 5.80
C GLY A 137 6.41 -11.13 5.11
N LEU A 138 6.33 -11.18 3.78
CA LEU A 138 5.48 -10.32 2.96
C LEU A 138 4.00 -10.44 3.34
N ARG A 139 3.52 -11.65 3.63
CA ARG A 139 2.13 -11.88 4.06
C ARG A 139 1.81 -11.21 5.39
N THR A 140 2.74 -11.27 6.34
CA THR A 140 2.59 -10.65 7.66
C THR A 140 2.61 -9.13 7.52
N VAL A 141 3.66 -8.58 6.92
CA VAL A 141 3.82 -7.13 6.74
C VAL A 141 2.64 -6.55 5.94
N SER A 142 2.22 -7.21 4.86
CA SER A 142 1.07 -6.73 4.09
C SER A 142 -0.23 -6.73 4.89
N ALA A 143 -0.43 -7.69 5.81
CA ALA A 143 -1.62 -7.72 6.67
C ALA A 143 -1.60 -6.62 7.73
N ASP A 144 -0.42 -6.21 8.20
CA ASP A 144 -0.26 -5.12 9.15
C ASP A 144 -0.53 -3.78 8.48
N ILE A 145 0.19 -3.50 7.38
CA ILE A 145 0.02 -2.28 6.57
C ILE A 145 -1.43 -2.15 6.04
N SER A 146 -2.05 -3.25 5.58
CA SER A 146 -3.44 -3.20 5.08
C SER A 146 -4.47 -2.72 6.11
N ARG A 147 -4.19 -2.81 7.42
CA ARG A 147 -5.11 -2.30 8.45
C ARG A 147 -5.01 -0.78 8.58
N ASP A 148 -3.81 -0.25 8.46
CA ASP A 148 -3.53 1.18 8.53
C ASP A 148 -4.03 1.87 7.26
N GLU A 149 -3.75 1.28 6.10
CA GLU A 149 -4.18 1.80 4.79
C GLU A 149 -5.71 1.87 4.61
N GLN A 150 -6.47 1.00 5.30
CA GLN A 150 -7.93 1.15 5.38
C GLN A 150 -8.38 2.43 6.08
N ILE A 151 -7.61 2.88 7.07
CA ILE A 151 -7.84 4.12 7.79
C ILE A 151 -7.35 5.30 6.96
N HIS A 152 -6.20 5.17 6.29
CA HIS A 152 -5.60 6.20 5.45
C HIS A 152 -6.51 6.56 4.27
N VAL A 153 -6.89 5.59 3.45
CA VAL A 153 -7.81 5.80 2.32
C VAL A 153 -9.13 6.40 2.77
N ALA A 154 -9.67 5.96 3.93
CA ALA A 154 -10.89 6.52 4.47
C ALA A 154 -10.73 7.98 4.92
N ALA A 155 -9.61 8.31 5.57
CA ALA A 155 -9.29 9.67 6.00
C ALA A 155 -9.10 10.60 4.80
N ASN A 156 -8.24 10.21 3.86
CA ASN A 156 -7.92 10.98 2.66
C ASN A 156 -9.15 11.15 1.76
N SER A 157 -10.02 10.13 1.65
CA SER A 157 -11.29 10.24 0.93
C SER A 157 -12.24 11.27 1.55
N LEU A 158 -12.35 11.30 2.89
CA LEU A 158 -13.19 12.29 3.59
C LEU A 158 -12.66 13.70 3.37
N VAL A 159 -11.35 13.90 3.50
CA VAL A 159 -10.71 15.21 3.30
C VAL A 159 -10.88 15.69 1.86
N CYS A 160 -10.57 14.84 0.86
CA CYS A 160 -10.78 15.18 -0.55
C CYS A 160 -12.23 15.55 -0.83
N HIS A 161 -13.19 14.81 -0.27
CA HIS A 161 -14.61 15.11 -0.45
C HIS A 161 -15.00 16.46 0.18
N GLU A 162 -14.55 16.76 1.40
CA GLU A 162 -14.85 18.03 2.08
C GLU A 162 -14.25 19.24 1.35
N LEU A 163 -13.07 19.07 0.74
CA LEU A 163 -12.38 20.12 -0.02
C LEU A 163 -12.80 20.19 -1.50
N GLY A 164 -13.66 19.27 -1.95
CA GLY A 164 -14.10 19.18 -3.35
C GLY A 164 -12.98 18.77 -4.32
N PHE A 165 -11.95 18.09 -3.83
CA PHE A 165 -10.86 17.62 -4.66
C PHE A 165 -11.19 16.31 -5.37
N SER A 166 -10.70 16.19 -6.60
CA SER A 166 -10.74 14.97 -7.38
C SER A 166 -9.43 14.78 -8.12
N PRO A 167 -8.93 13.54 -8.27
CA PRO A 167 -7.73 13.26 -9.02
C PRO A 167 -7.86 13.74 -10.47
N SER A 168 -6.85 14.44 -10.97
CA SER A 168 -6.80 14.83 -12.37
C SER A 168 -6.57 13.63 -13.29
N GLN A 169 -6.87 13.82 -14.57
CA GLN A 169 -6.57 12.80 -15.59
C GLN A 169 -5.06 12.51 -15.70
N SER A 170 -4.19 13.49 -15.43
CA SER A 170 -2.74 13.24 -15.45
C SER A 170 -2.29 12.43 -14.25
N LEU A 171 -2.90 12.62 -13.06
CA LEU A 171 -2.61 11.80 -11.90
C LEU A 171 -3.06 10.36 -12.12
N ASP A 172 -4.25 10.15 -12.71
CA ASP A 172 -4.72 8.81 -13.08
C ASP A 172 -3.83 8.13 -14.13
N LYS A 173 -3.28 8.89 -15.08
CA LYS A 173 -2.27 8.37 -16.03
C LYS A 173 -0.99 7.94 -15.31
N LEU A 174 -0.50 8.73 -14.35
CA LEU A 174 0.67 8.38 -13.55
C LEU A 174 0.43 7.11 -12.72
N ARG A 175 -0.74 6.99 -12.08
CA ARG A 175 -1.17 5.76 -11.41
C ARG A 175 -1.15 4.56 -12.37
N LYS A 176 -1.79 4.67 -13.54
CA LYS A 176 -1.82 3.60 -14.54
C LYS A 176 -0.41 3.22 -15.00
N ALA A 177 0.46 4.19 -15.24
CA ALA A 177 1.84 3.92 -15.62
C ALA A 177 2.60 3.17 -14.50
N THR A 178 2.43 3.61 -13.25
CA THR A 178 3.04 3.00 -12.07
C THR A 178 2.61 1.54 -11.92
N ILE A 179 1.30 1.27 -11.90
CA ILE A 179 0.80 -0.10 -11.68
C ILE A 179 1.07 -1.02 -12.88
N ASN A 180 1.02 -0.50 -14.11
CA ASN A 180 1.41 -1.27 -15.29
C ASN A 180 2.88 -1.66 -15.25
N TRP A 181 3.78 -0.78 -14.80
CA TRP A 181 5.20 -1.09 -14.66
C TRP A 181 5.44 -2.21 -13.65
N VAL A 182 4.76 -2.18 -12.50
CA VAL A 182 4.88 -3.24 -11.48
C VAL A 182 4.45 -4.58 -12.04
N LEU A 183 3.27 -4.63 -12.67
CA LEU A 183 2.62 -5.85 -13.12
C LEU A 183 3.08 -6.30 -14.52
N GLU A 184 4.00 -5.57 -15.14
CA GLU A 184 4.48 -5.87 -16.50
C GLU A 184 5.04 -7.28 -16.68
N PRO A 185 5.77 -7.86 -15.71
CA PRO A 185 6.27 -9.24 -15.81
C PRO A 185 5.17 -10.31 -15.84
N LEU A 186 3.95 -9.98 -15.38
CA LEU A 186 2.84 -10.93 -15.39
C LEU A 186 2.29 -11.10 -16.82
N GLY A 187 1.92 -12.34 -17.14
CA GLY A 187 1.26 -12.69 -18.41
C GLY A 187 -0.25 -12.80 -18.27
N ILE A 188 -0.86 -13.42 -19.30
CA ILE A 188 -2.22 -13.95 -19.20
C ILE A 188 -2.13 -15.28 -18.45
N ASN A 189 -2.89 -15.43 -17.37
CA ASN A 189 -2.92 -16.66 -16.59
C ASN A 189 -4.36 -17.11 -16.30
N THR A 190 -4.73 -18.29 -16.78
CA THR A 190 -6.08 -18.86 -16.63
C THR A 190 -6.18 -19.90 -15.52
N THR A 191 -5.07 -20.28 -14.87
CA THR A 191 -5.02 -21.29 -13.81
C THR A 191 -4.87 -20.67 -12.43
N ASP A 192 -4.01 -19.67 -12.29
CA ASP A 192 -3.84 -18.87 -11.09
C ASP A 192 -4.07 -17.39 -11.41
N LYS A 193 -5.24 -16.89 -11.04
CA LYS A 193 -5.63 -15.48 -11.25
C LYS A 193 -4.67 -14.49 -10.57
N TYR A 194 -3.92 -14.89 -9.55
CA TYR A 194 -2.96 -14.00 -8.88
C TYR A 194 -1.66 -13.81 -9.67
N LEU A 195 -1.46 -14.61 -10.72
CA LEU A 195 -0.40 -14.44 -11.71
C LEU A 195 -0.92 -13.81 -13.01
N ASP A 196 -2.19 -13.41 -13.06
CA ASP A 196 -2.79 -12.78 -14.23
C ASP A 196 -2.64 -11.26 -14.15
N LYS A 197 -2.01 -10.66 -15.17
CA LYS A 197 -1.80 -9.21 -15.23
C LYS A 197 -3.13 -8.45 -15.26
N LYS A 198 -4.10 -8.94 -16.04
CA LYS A 198 -5.37 -8.25 -16.26
C LYS A 198 -6.18 -8.17 -14.96
N PHE A 199 -6.19 -9.24 -14.17
CA PHE A 199 -6.81 -9.28 -12.85
C PHE A 199 -6.38 -8.10 -11.97
N TRP A 200 -5.07 -7.86 -11.87
CA TRP A 200 -4.53 -6.80 -11.02
C TRP A 200 -4.71 -5.39 -11.60
N LEU A 201 -4.64 -5.23 -12.91
CA LEU A 201 -4.94 -3.95 -13.57
C LEU A 201 -6.41 -3.55 -13.41
N ASP A 202 -7.32 -4.49 -13.64
CA ASP A 202 -8.75 -4.29 -13.42
C ASP A 202 -9.02 -3.95 -11.94
N THR A 203 -8.34 -4.63 -11.01
CA THR A 203 -8.44 -4.34 -9.56
C THR A 203 -8.05 -2.91 -9.25
N SER A 204 -6.92 -2.42 -9.80
CA SER A 204 -6.47 -1.03 -9.62
C SER A 204 -7.50 -0.02 -10.13
N ASP A 205 -8.07 -0.26 -11.32
CA ASP A 205 -9.09 0.61 -11.90
C ASP A 205 -10.38 0.62 -11.09
N ARG A 206 -10.86 -0.53 -10.62
CA ARG A 206 -12.06 -0.61 -9.79
C ARG A 206 -11.88 0.05 -8.43
N LEU A 207 -10.71 -0.11 -7.79
CA LEU A 207 -10.40 0.60 -6.56
C LEU A 207 -10.38 2.12 -6.78
N MET A 208 -9.81 2.57 -7.90
CA MET A 208 -9.75 3.99 -8.24
C MET A 208 -11.13 4.61 -8.50
N TYR A 209 -11.98 3.94 -9.29
CA TYR A 209 -13.23 4.52 -9.78
C TYR A 209 -14.47 4.15 -8.96
N GLU A 210 -14.49 2.95 -8.36
CA GLU A 210 -15.62 2.44 -7.59
C GLU A 210 -15.34 2.41 -6.07
N GLY A 211 -14.07 2.53 -5.66
CA GLY A 211 -13.64 2.35 -4.27
C GLY A 211 -13.80 0.91 -3.78
N LYS A 212 -13.90 -0.08 -4.69
CA LYS A 212 -14.21 -1.47 -4.37
C LYS A 212 -13.45 -2.44 -5.27
N ALA A 213 -13.04 -3.58 -4.72
CA ALA A 213 -12.52 -4.73 -5.45
C ALA A 213 -13.15 -6.03 -4.93
N PRO A 214 -14.41 -6.37 -5.31
CA PRO A 214 -15.08 -7.61 -4.92
C PRO A 214 -14.28 -8.89 -5.17
N GLU A 215 -13.46 -8.89 -6.19
CA GLU A 215 -12.56 -9.98 -6.58
C GLU A 215 -11.48 -10.30 -5.54
N LEU A 216 -11.19 -9.35 -4.64
CA LEU A 216 -10.31 -9.50 -3.50
C LEU A 216 -11.04 -9.94 -2.23
N SER A 217 -12.31 -10.33 -2.28
CA SER A 217 -13.09 -10.75 -1.10
C SER A 217 -12.42 -11.82 -0.22
N ALA A 218 -11.54 -12.66 -0.78
CA ALA A 218 -10.73 -13.63 -0.04
C ALA A 218 -9.78 -13.00 0.99
N THR A 219 -9.40 -11.73 0.85
CA THR A 219 -8.54 -11.02 1.83
C THR A 219 -9.27 -10.75 3.16
N LYS A 220 -10.60 -10.86 3.20
CA LYS A 220 -11.40 -10.71 4.42
C LYS A 220 -11.14 -11.80 5.46
N ALA A 221 -10.80 -13.01 5.01
CA ALA A 221 -10.46 -14.09 5.93
C ALA A 221 -9.13 -13.77 6.60
N SER A 222 -9.05 -13.78 7.94
CA SER A 222 -7.75 -13.66 8.62
C SER A 222 -6.91 -14.91 8.34
N ARG A 223 -5.62 -14.76 8.04
CA ARG A 223 -4.68 -15.88 7.93
C ARG A 223 -4.08 -16.10 9.31
N MET A 224 -4.27 -17.29 9.87
CA MET A 224 -3.53 -17.73 11.07
C MET A 224 -2.15 -18.21 10.61
N PRO A 225 -1.05 -17.60 11.05
CA PRO A 225 0.28 -18.14 10.78
C PRO A 225 0.34 -19.57 11.33
N ALA A 226 0.75 -20.53 10.50
CA ALA A 226 1.00 -21.88 10.99
C ALA A 226 2.41 -21.93 11.60
N PHE A 227 2.57 -22.62 12.74
CA PHE A 227 3.84 -22.68 13.48
C PHE A 227 5.06 -23.18 12.67
N PHE A 228 4.83 -23.81 11.51
CA PHE A 228 5.85 -24.32 10.61
C PHE A 228 6.13 -23.41 9.40
N GLU A 229 5.31 -22.36 9.16
CA GLU A 229 5.50 -21.42 8.06
C GLU A 229 6.38 -20.22 8.46
N HIS A 230 6.52 -19.94 9.75
CA HIS A 230 7.25 -18.80 10.29
C HIS A 230 8.19 -19.23 11.42
N ASN A 231 9.42 -18.71 11.41
CA ASN A 231 10.25 -18.69 12.61
C ASN A 231 9.54 -17.83 13.67
N ASN A 232 9.46 -18.33 14.91
CA ASN A 232 8.73 -17.64 15.99
C ASN A 232 9.28 -16.23 16.29
N VAL A 233 10.56 -15.98 16.01
CA VAL A 233 11.18 -14.65 16.15
C VAL A 233 10.66 -13.63 15.12
N ASN A 234 10.01 -14.08 14.06
CA ASN A 234 9.49 -13.23 12.98
C ASN A 234 8.02 -12.82 13.22
N LEU A 235 7.38 -13.27 14.31
CA LEU A 235 5.99 -12.94 14.59
C LEU A 235 5.87 -11.49 15.10
N PRO A 236 4.85 -10.73 14.65
CA PRO A 236 4.62 -9.39 15.13
C PRO A 236 4.37 -9.39 16.64
N GLN A 237 4.95 -8.40 17.32
CA GLN A 237 4.63 -8.10 18.71
C GLN A 237 3.49 -7.09 18.74
N TYR A 238 2.45 -7.44 19.49
CA TYR A 238 1.33 -6.56 19.79
C TYR A 238 1.48 -6.09 21.24
N ALA A 239 1.34 -4.78 21.47
CA ALA A 239 1.36 -4.18 22.80
C ALA A 239 0.01 -4.35 23.52
#